data_AF-A0A948GL23-F1
#
_entry.id   AF-A0A948GL23-F1
#
_cell.length_a   1.000
_cell.length_b   1.000
_cell.length_c   1.000
_cell.angle_alpha   90.00
_cell.angle_beta   90.00
_cell.angle_gamma   90.00
#
_symmetry.space_group_name_H-M   'P 1'
#
loop_
_entity.id
_entity.type
_entity.pdbx_description
1 polymer ?
#
loop_
_entity_poly.entity_id
_entity_poly.type
_entity_poly.pdbx_seq_one_letter_code
_entity_poly.pdbx_strand_id
1 'polypeptide(L)'
;MKYPNANVFAAWFFMFQTLAMGWVAASGRVLLEMLGVPTVEGDIPGRIVGALLLLLIVYLVWHFMRGLPPQGKPEGNGFRMGHRLLLIGNVLAALLFVFHFFAAGIDGYNTHLVLNKFTTAFGYMAMGFFAIGFSLVYQSAMPQEEKNG
;
A
#
# COMPACT_ATOMS: atom_id res chain seq x y z
N MET A 1 2.37 18.80 6.76
CA MET A 1 2.63 17.97 5.58
C MET A 1 1.75 18.50 4.45
N LYS A 2 2.25 18.59 3.21
CA LYS A 2 1.54 19.32 2.13
C LYS A 2 0.28 18.58 1.62
N TYR A 3 0.27 17.25 1.59
CA TYR A 3 -0.83 16.43 1.05
C TYR A 3 -1.17 15.21 1.94
N PRO A 4 -1.84 15.40 3.09
CA PRO A 4 -2.15 14.30 4.02
C PRO A 4 -3.12 13.26 3.43
N ASN A 5 -4.15 13.70 2.70
CA ASN A 5 -5.13 12.80 2.09
C ASN A 5 -4.53 11.90 1.02
N ALA A 6 -3.62 12.42 0.19
CA ALA A 6 -2.92 11.62 -0.81
C ALA A 6 -2.02 10.57 -0.16
N ASN A 7 -1.39 10.90 0.97
CA ASN A 7 -0.54 9.96 1.70
C ASN A 7 -1.35 8.81 2.31
N VAL A 8 -2.51 9.11 2.89
CA VAL A 8 -3.44 8.12 3.43
C VAL A 8 -4.02 7.26 2.30
N PHE A 9 -4.39 7.88 1.19
CA PHE A 9 -4.85 7.17 -0.01
C PHE A 9 -3.82 6.16 -0.52
N ALA A 10 -2.57 6.61 -0.69
CA ALA A 10 -1.48 5.74 -1.10
C ALA A 10 -1.27 4.60 -0.09
N ALA A 11 -1.37 4.87 1.22
CA ALA A 11 -1.22 3.85 2.25
C ALA A 11 -2.32 2.79 2.17
N TRP A 12 -3.57 3.17 1.93
CA TRP A 12 -4.67 2.21 1.70
C TRP A 12 -4.44 1.34 0.47
N PHE A 13 -4.06 1.95 -0.65
CA PHE A 13 -3.75 1.22 -1.86
C PHE A 13 -2.59 0.24 -1.64
N PHE A 14 -1.44 0.74 -1.17
CA PHE A 14 -0.24 -0.06 -1.01
C PHE A 14 -0.34 -1.12 0.08
N MET A 15 -1.11 -0.87 1.15
CA MET A 15 -1.36 -1.88 2.17
C MET A 15 -2.10 -3.08 1.59
N PHE A 16 -3.22 -2.85 0.90
CA PHE A 16 -3.97 -3.95 0.27
C PHE A 16 -3.19 -4.61 -0.87
N GLN A 17 -2.46 -3.82 -1.66
CA GLN A 17 -1.59 -4.34 -2.71
C GLN A 17 -0.52 -5.27 -2.14
N THR A 18 0.04 -4.93 -0.98
CA THR A 18 1.08 -5.72 -0.30
C THR A 18 0.50 -6.98 0.36
N LEU A 19 -0.64 -6.87 1.04
CA LEU A 19 -1.28 -7.99 1.75
C LEU A 19 -1.92 -9.02 0.81
N ALA A 20 -2.64 -8.54 -0.20
CA ALA A 20 -3.47 -9.37 -1.07
C ALA A 20 -2.86 -9.53 -2.46
N MET A 21 -1.53 -9.37 -2.59
CA MET A 21 -0.84 -9.29 -3.89
C MET A 21 -1.20 -10.43 -4.86
N GLY A 22 -1.24 -11.68 -4.36
CA GLY A 22 -1.62 -12.84 -5.16
C GLY A 22 -3.08 -12.77 -5.65
N TRP A 23 -4.00 -12.37 -4.77
CA TRP A 23 -5.43 -12.20 -5.10
C TRP A 23 -5.66 -11.05 -6.09
N VAL A 24 -4.91 -9.96 -5.95
CA VAL A 24 -4.96 -8.83 -6.87
C VAL A 24 -4.52 -9.28 -8.26
N ALA A 25 -3.38 -9.97 -8.36
CA ALA A 25 -2.88 -10.51 -9.63
C ALA A 25 -3.86 -11.51 -10.25
N ALA A 26 -4.42 -12.42 -9.45
CA ALA A 26 -5.41 -13.40 -9.91
C ALA A 26 -6.67 -12.72 -10.46
N SER A 27 -7.17 -11.68 -9.78
CA SER A 27 -8.36 -10.93 -10.22
C SER A 27 -8.12 -10.24 -11.57
N GLY A 28 -6.93 -9.67 -11.78
CA GLY A 28 -6.56 -9.08 -13.06
C GLY A 28 -6.45 -10.10 -14.19
N ARG A 29 -5.93 -11.30 -13.89
CA ARG A 29 -5.88 -12.42 -14.86
C ARG A 29 -7.26 -12.89 -15.26
N VAL A 30 -8.15 -13.13 -14.29
CA VAL A 30 -9.54 -13.56 -14.56
C VAL A 30 -10.22 -12.54 -15.48
N LEU A 31 -10.06 -11.24 -15.23
CA LEU A 31 -10.63 -10.22 -16.09
C LEU A 31 -10.06 -10.26 -17.52
N LEU A 32 -8.73 -10.40 -17.66
CA LEU A 32 -8.08 -10.50 -18.96
C LEU A 32 -8.53 -11.75 -19.74
N GLU A 33 -8.62 -12.89 -19.06
CA GLU A 33 -9.08 -14.16 -19.65
C GLU A 33 -10.54 -14.08 -20.08
N MET A 34 -11.40 -13.42 -19.30
CA MET A 34 -12.79 -13.14 -19.68
C MET A 34 -12.88 -12.25 -20.94
N LEU A 35 -11.87 -11.42 -21.20
CA LEU A 35 -11.76 -10.58 -22.40
C LEU A 35 -11.06 -11.31 -23.56
N GLY A 36 -10.74 -12.60 -23.42
CA GLY A 36 -10.11 -13.41 -24.46
C GLY A 36 -8.59 -13.22 -24.58
N VAL A 37 -7.95 -12.58 -23.61
CA VAL A 37 -6.49 -12.44 -23.57
C VAL A 37 -5.90 -13.65 -22.83
N PRO A 38 -5.07 -14.49 -23.47
CA PRO A 38 -4.43 -15.60 -22.78
C PRO A 38 -3.43 -15.06 -21.75
N THR A 39 -3.54 -15.49 -20.48
CA THR A 39 -2.59 -15.09 -19.43
C THR A 39 -1.94 -16.28 -18.76
N VAL A 40 -0.62 -16.22 -18.57
CA VAL A 40 0.15 -17.27 -17.86
C VAL A 40 0.24 -16.91 -16.37
N GLU A 41 0.47 -17.91 -15.53
CA GLU A 41 0.64 -17.68 -14.09
C GLU A 41 1.91 -16.89 -13.79
N GLY A 42 1.75 -15.82 -12.99
CA GLY A 42 2.82 -14.88 -12.69
C GLY A 42 3.01 -13.77 -13.73
N ASP A 43 2.20 -13.73 -14.79
CA ASP A 43 2.40 -12.79 -15.89
C ASP A 43 2.12 -11.33 -15.49
N ILE A 44 2.94 -10.42 -16.00
CA ILE A 44 2.92 -8.98 -15.69
C ILE A 44 1.57 -8.33 -16.00
N PRO A 45 0.91 -8.61 -17.15
CA PRO A 45 -0.37 -7.99 -17.49
C PRO A 45 -1.45 -8.20 -16.43
N GLY A 46 -1.55 -9.41 -15.86
CA GLY A 46 -2.50 -9.71 -14.79
C GLY A 46 -2.24 -8.89 -13.52
N ARG A 47 -0.98 -8.68 -13.15
CA ARG A 47 -0.59 -7.84 -12.01
C ARG A 47 -0.95 -6.37 -12.23
N ILE A 48 -0.74 -5.85 -13.45
CA ILE A 48 -1.10 -4.47 -13.81
C ILE A 48 -2.62 -4.28 -13.71
N VAL A 49 -3.39 -5.14 -14.38
CA VAL A 49 -4.85 -5.04 -14.39
C VAL A 49 -5.41 -5.18 -12.98
N GLY A 50 -4.88 -6.13 -12.19
CA GLY A 50 -5.25 -6.27 -10.79
C GLY A 50 -5.00 -4.99 -9.98
N ALA A 51 -3.81 -4.40 -10.12
CA ALA A 51 -3.47 -3.16 -9.42
C ALA A 51 -4.38 -1.99 -9.84
N LEU A 52 -4.76 -1.91 -11.12
CA LEU A 52 -5.72 -0.91 -11.60
C LEU A 52 -7.12 -1.13 -11.02
N LEU A 53 -7.58 -2.37 -10.91
CA LEU A 53 -8.85 -2.70 -10.26
C LEU A 53 -8.83 -2.32 -8.78
N LEU A 54 -7.75 -2.64 -8.06
CA LEU A 54 -7.60 -2.24 -6.67
C LEU A 54 -7.57 -0.71 -6.53
N LEU A 55 -6.84 -0.02 -7.40
CA LEU A 55 -6.79 1.45 -7.40
C LEU A 55 -8.19 2.05 -7.62
N LEU A 56 -8.97 1.49 -8.54
CA LEU A 56 -10.35 1.89 -8.77
C LEU A 56 -11.20 1.68 -7.51
N ILE A 57 -11.11 0.52 -6.85
CA ILE A 57 -11.85 0.23 -5.61
C ILE A 57 -11.49 1.25 -4.52
N VAL A 58 -10.21 1.47 -4.27
CA VAL A 58 -9.74 2.44 -3.25
C VAL A 58 -10.20 3.86 -3.60
N TYR A 59 -10.17 4.23 -4.89
CA TYR A 59 -10.71 5.50 -5.37
C TYR A 59 -12.22 5.64 -5.14
N LEU A 60 -13.01 4.61 -5.46
CA LEU A 60 -14.46 4.64 -5.24
C LEU A 60 -14.78 4.79 -3.76
N VAL A 61 -14.11 4.02 -2.88
CA VAL A 61 -14.28 4.16 -1.42
C VAL A 61 -13.92 5.57 -0.97
N TRP A 62 -12.77 6.10 -1.40
CA TRP A 62 -12.37 7.48 -1.10
C TRP A 62 -13.39 8.52 -1.59
N HIS A 63 -13.91 8.35 -2.81
CA HIS A 63 -14.87 9.26 -3.42
C HIS A 63 -16.21 9.27 -2.66
N PHE A 64 -16.78 8.08 -2.38
CA PHE A 64 -18.05 7.96 -1.68
C PHE A 64 -17.97 8.34 -0.20
N MET A 65 -16.86 8.05 0.47
CA MET A 65 -16.63 8.43 1.87
C MET A 65 -16.10 9.87 2.04
N ARG A 66 -15.81 10.57 0.94
CA ARG A 66 -15.18 11.91 0.91
C ARG A 66 -13.86 11.97 1.67
N GLY A 67 -13.11 10.87 1.66
CA GLY A 67 -11.89 10.69 2.43
C GLY A 67 -11.74 9.26 2.94
N LEU A 68 -10.51 8.83 3.18
CA LEU A 68 -10.21 7.53 3.76
C LEU A 68 -9.82 7.70 5.23
N PRO A 69 -10.33 6.85 6.15
CA PRO A 69 -9.93 6.90 7.56
C PRO A 69 -8.50 6.39 7.74
N PRO A 70 -7.82 6.74 8.83
CA PRO A 70 -8.18 7.71 9.86
C PRO A 70 -7.91 9.15 9.42
N GLN A 71 -8.79 10.06 9.87
CA GLN A 71 -8.62 11.50 9.71
C GLN A 71 -8.15 12.09 11.05
N GLY A 72 -6.87 12.43 11.15
CA GLY A 72 -6.28 12.98 12.38
C GLY A 72 -6.33 14.52 12.45
N LYS A 73 -6.16 15.09 13.64
CA LYS A 73 -6.09 16.55 13.82
C LYS A 73 -4.69 17.08 13.46
N PRO A 74 -4.55 18.07 12.56
CA PRO A 74 -3.24 18.52 12.06
C PRO A 74 -2.30 19.09 13.12
N GLU A 75 -2.85 19.54 14.25
CA GLU A 75 -2.16 20.31 15.28
C GLU A 75 -1.22 19.45 16.15
N GLY A 76 -1.46 18.14 16.24
CA GLY A 76 -0.71 17.23 17.10
C GLY A 76 0.63 16.73 16.52
N ASN A 77 1.60 16.47 17.39
CA ASN A 77 2.85 15.78 17.01
C ASN A 77 2.57 14.34 16.52
N GLY A 78 1.59 13.65 17.10
CA GLY A 78 1.14 12.32 16.68
C GLY A 78 0.67 12.29 15.22
N PHE A 79 -0.04 13.33 14.77
CA PHE A 79 -0.46 13.46 13.38
C PHE A 79 0.76 13.54 12.44
N ARG A 80 1.73 14.42 12.73
CA ARG A 80 2.92 14.59 11.89
C ARG A 80 3.78 13.34 11.87
N MET A 81 3.99 12.70 13.02
CA MET A 81 4.79 11.48 13.12
C MET A 81 4.10 10.30 12.43
N GLY A 82 2.79 10.13 12.65
CA GLY A 82 2.00 9.10 11.99
C GLY A 82 2.06 9.23 10.47
N HIS A 83 1.86 10.44 9.94
CA HIS A 83 1.99 10.69 8.50
C HIS A 83 3.39 10.43 7.94
N ARG A 84 4.46 10.70 8.70
CA ARG A 84 5.85 10.35 8.30
C ARG A 84 6.03 8.85 8.22
N LEU A 85 5.51 8.09 9.17
CA LEU A 85 5.58 6.62 9.14
C LEU A 85 4.77 6.04 7.97
N LEU A 86 3.57 6.56 7.73
CA LEU A 86 2.77 6.19 6.55
C LEU A 86 3.54 6.46 5.24
N LEU A 87 4.26 7.59 5.16
CA LEU A 87 5.07 7.90 3.98
C LEU A 87 6.25 6.92 3.81
N ILE A 88 6.93 6.55 4.89
CA ILE A 88 8.00 5.55 4.84
C ILE A 88 7.44 4.20 4.38
N GLY A 89 6.29 3.78 4.93
CA GLY A 89 5.59 2.57 4.51
C GLY A 89 5.23 2.61 3.02
N ASN A 90 4.71 3.74 2.53
CA ASN A 90 4.38 3.95 1.12
C ASN A 90 5.61 3.78 0.23
N VAL A 91 6.75 4.36 0.60
CA VAL A 91 8.00 4.23 -0.16
C VAL A 91 8.46 2.78 -0.21
N LEU A 92 8.48 2.08 0.92
CA LEU A 92 8.90 0.67 0.97
C LEU A 92 7.97 -0.24 0.17
N ALA A 93 6.65 -0.04 0.28
CA ALA A 93 5.67 -0.80 -0.48
C ALA A 93 5.73 -0.48 -1.99
N ALA A 94 5.99 0.77 -2.36
CA ALA A 94 6.20 1.15 -3.76
C ALA A 94 7.45 0.49 -4.35
N LEU A 95 8.55 0.41 -3.59
CA LEU A 95 9.76 -0.32 -4.00
C LEU A 95 9.47 -1.81 -4.20
N LEU A 96 8.70 -2.43 -3.28
CA LEU A 96 8.24 -3.81 -3.43
C LEU A 96 7.36 -4.02 -4.66
N PHE A 97 6.43 -3.10 -4.90
CA PHE A 97 5.53 -3.14 -6.05
C PHE A 97 6.31 -3.05 -7.36
N VAL A 98 7.24 -2.10 -7.47
CA VAL A 98 8.13 -1.96 -8.63
C VAL A 98 8.96 -3.22 -8.84
N PHE A 99 9.59 -3.75 -7.78
CA PHE A 99 10.38 -4.97 -7.87
C PHE A 99 9.59 -6.14 -8.49
N HIS A 100 8.30 -6.30 -8.15
CA HIS A 100 7.46 -7.36 -8.71
C HIS A 100 7.26 -7.27 -10.22
N PHE A 101 7.41 -6.11 -10.85
CA PHE A 101 7.35 -5.97 -12.30
C PHE A 101 8.68 -6.30 -12.98
N PHE A 102 9.79 -6.03 -12.32
CA PHE A 102 11.13 -6.20 -12.90
C PHE A 102 11.81 -7.50 -12.48
N ALA A 103 11.27 -8.23 -11.50
CA ALA A 103 11.87 -9.46 -10.97
C ALA A 103 12.10 -10.52 -12.07
N ALA A 104 11.20 -10.62 -13.04
CA ALA A 104 11.31 -11.56 -14.16
C ALA A 104 12.51 -11.26 -15.10
N GLY A 105 13.05 -10.04 -15.07
CA GLY A 105 14.23 -9.64 -15.85
C GLY A 105 15.57 -9.90 -15.14
N ILE A 106 15.57 -10.60 -14.00
CA ILE A 106 16.78 -10.89 -13.22
C ILE A 106 17.22 -12.33 -13.51
N ASP A 107 18.18 -12.49 -14.42
CA ASP A 107 18.65 -13.81 -14.87
C ASP A 107 19.43 -14.60 -13.80
N GLY A 108 20.04 -13.90 -12.83
CA GLY A 108 20.86 -14.53 -11.79
C GLY A 108 20.02 -15.10 -10.64
N TYR A 109 19.97 -16.43 -10.49
CA TYR A 109 19.22 -17.11 -9.42
C TYR A 109 19.53 -16.59 -8.01
N ASN A 110 20.82 -16.45 -7.65
CA ASN A 110 21.23 -15.96 -6.34
C ASN A 110 20.81 -14.50 -6.12
N THR A 111 20.93 -13.66 -7.15
CA THR A 111 20.51 -12.25 -7.13
C THR A 111 19.00 -12.14 -6.95
N HIS A 112 18.23 -12.95 -7.70
CA HIS A 112 16.79 -13.02 -7.57
C HIS A 112 16.37 -13.47 -6.17
N LEU A 113 17.03 -14.48 -5.60
CA LEU A 113 16.71 -15.02 -4.26
C LEU A 113 17.02 -14.01 -3.14
N VAL A 114 18.17 -13.33 -3.19
CA VAL A 114 18.55 -12.31 -2.22
C VAL A 114 17.60 -11.12 -2.29
N LEU A 115 17.33 -10.63 -3.50
CA LEU A 115 16.42 -9.50 -3.68
C LEU A 115 15.01 -9.88 -3.23
N ASN A 116 14.47 -11.04 -3.61
CA ASN A 116 13.13 -11.46 -3.19
C ASN A 116 12.98 -11.51 -1.66
N LYS A 117 13.96 -12.06 -0.93
CA LYS A 117 13.96 -12.05 0.55
C LYS A 117 14.00 -10.63 1.11
N PHE A 118 14.88 -9.79 0.57
CA PHE A 118 15.03 -8.41 1.01
C PHE A 118 13.76 -7.58 0.76
N THR A 119 13.14 -7.75 -0.41
CA THR A 119 11.91 -7.04 -0.76
C THR A 119 10.72 -7.58 0.03
N THR A 120 10.66 -8.88 0.32
CA THR A 120 9.64 -9.44 1.23
C THR A 120 9.72 -8.82 2.63
N ALA A 121 10.93 -8.62 3.16
CA ALA A 121 11.14 -7.92 4.42
C ALA A 121 10.64 -6.46 4.36
N PHE A 122 10.79 -5.78 3.21
CA PHE A 122 10.21 -4.45 3.01
C PHE A 122 8.69 -4.46 3.09
N GLY A 123 8.03 -5.50 2.57
CA GLY A 123 6.58 -5.67 2.69
C GLY A 123 6.14 -5.73 4.15
N TYR A 124 6.75 -6.58 4.96
CA TYR A 124 6.45 -6.67 6.39
C TYR A 124 6.75 -5.38 7.15
N MET A 125 7.88 -4.74 6.84
CA MET A 125 8.27 -3.47 7.46
C MET A 125 7.31 -2.33 7.08
N ALA A 126 6.87 -2.27 5.82
CA ALA A 126 5.85 -1.34 5.35
C ALA A 126 4.54 -1.53 6.12
N MET A 127 4.11 -2.78 6.32
CA MET A 127 2.92 -3.10 7.12
C MET A 127 3.05 -2.63 8.57
N GLY A 128 4.22 -2.80 9.19
CA GLY A 128 4.49 -2.27 10.53
C GLY A 128 4.39 -0.75 10.58
N PHE A 129 4.97 -0.05 9.60
CA PHE A 129 4.86 1.40 9.49
C PHE A 129 3.44 1.88 9.23
N PHE A 130 2.66 1.15 8.44
CA PHE A 130 1.25 1.45 8.24
C PHE A 130 0.47 1.28 9.54
N ALA A 131 0.62 0.16 10.25
CA ALA A 131 -0.09 -0.08 11.50
C ALA A 131 0.20 1.00 12.56
N ILE A 132 1.48 1.31 12.79
CA ILE A 132 1.88 2.36 13.76
C ILE A 132 1.44 3.74 13.26
N GLY A 133 1.67 4.03 11.98
CA GLY A 133 1.32 5.32 11.37
C GLY A 133 -0.17 5.61 11.46
N PHE A 134 -1.01 4.64 11.10
CA PHE A 134 -2.47 4.75 11.22
C PHE A 134 -2.92 4.90 12.66
N SER A 135 -2.33 4.15 13.60
CA SER A 135 -2.64 4.28 15.03
C SER A 135 -2.34 5.68 15.55
N LEU A 136 -1.18 6.27 15.22
CA LEU A 136 -0.82 7.62 15.64
C LEU A 136 -1.71 8.71 14.99
N VAL A 137 -2.08 8.54 13.72
CA VAL A 137 -3.02 9.45 13.05
C VAL A 137 -4.39 9.34 13.70
N TYR A 138 -4.87 8.14 13.99
CA TYR A 138 -6.15 7.91 14.67
C TYR A 138 -6.16 8.50 16.09
N GLN A 139 -5.12 8.24 16.89
CA GLN A 139 -4.98 8.81 18.24
C GLN A 139 -4.95 10.33 18.24
N SER A 140 -4.39 10.95 17.21
CA SER A 140 -4.42 12.42 17.08
C SER A 140 -5.82 13.00 16.90
N ALA A 141 -6.81 12.20 16.49
CA ALA A 141 -8.20 12.63 16.37
C ALA A 141 -8.97 12.58 17.70
N MET A 142 -8.53 11.75 18.64
CA MET A 142 -9.21 11.54 19.92
C MET A 142 -9.07 12.76 20.85
N PRO A 143 -10.03 12.98 21.76
CA PRO A 143 -9.89 13.97 22.84
C PRO A 143 -8.65 13.60 23.67
N GLN A 144 -7.72 14.55 23.84
CA GLN A 144 -6.61 14.36 24.76
C GLN A 144 -7.12 14.72 26.16
N GLU A 145 -7.02 13.80 27.11
CA GLU A 145 -7.31 14.12 28.51
C GLU A 145 -6.39 15.26 28.94
N GLU A 146 -6.97 16.38 29.38
CA GLU A 146 -6.21 17.41 30.08
C GLU A 146 -5.60 16.76 31.32
N LYS A 147 -4.27 16.66 31.34
CA LYS A 147 -3.56 16.37 32.60
C LYS A 147 -3.84 17.54 33.52
N ASN A 148 -4.85 17.39 34.39
CA ASN A 148 -4.96 18.20 35.60
C ASN A 148 -3.62 18.08 36.34
N GLY A 149 -3.00 19.25 36.56
CA GLY A 149 -1.61 19.42 37.00
C GLY A 149 -1.23 18.74 38.30
#